data_AF-A0A7S3F258-F1
#
_entry.id   AF-A0A7S3F258-F1
#
_cell.length_a   1.000
_cell.length_b   1.000
_cell.length_c   1.000
_cell.angle_alpha   90.00
_cell.angle_beta   90.00
_cell.angle_gamma   90.00
#
_symmetry.space_group_name_H-M   'P 1'
#
loop_
_entity.id
_entity.type
_entity.pdbx_description
1 polymer ?
#
loop_
_entity_poly.entity_id
_entity_poly.type
_entity_poly.pdbx_seq_one_letter_code
_entity_poly.pdbx_strand_id
1 'polypeptide(L)'
;TSVHGVRRVLVPLLDLANHESMPSAIYTFSAGAACGAAIRLHAVRCLREGDPVTITYGEHSSAHFANYYGFVPRDNPYDAFCVTTAQVVHAAPTAFESDCEAALASLPEPKQAERHPLKAAAPPTSLIDALIDALAARSPSETRGAAVAAAVRALVEACGTLENQLLCGSETEVSVSRPKRLDLQRAHILFSLLRHGLFPSCFPS
;
A
#
# COMPACT_ATOMS: atom_id res chain seq x y z
N THR A 1 -13.00 -11.67 -34.72
CA THR A 1 -13.49 -11.10 -33.46
C THR A 1 -13.06 -9.64 -33.44
N SER A 2 -14.00 -8.70 -33.60
CA SER A 2 -13.63 -7.29 -33.74
C SER A 2 -13.10 -6.76 -32.41
N VAL A 3 -11.83 -6.35 -32.43
CA VAL A 3 -11.15 -5.69 -31.30
C VAL A 3 -11.68 -4.26 -31.24
N HIS A 4 -12.88 -4.08 -30.70
CA HIS A 4 -13.38 -2.75 -30.40
C HIS A 4 -12.75 -2.29 -29.09
N GLY A 5 -11.85 -1.31 -29.18
CA GLY A 5 -11.18 -0.74 -28.01
C GLY A 5 -12.17 -0.15 -27.00
N VAL A 6 -11.77 -0.10 -25.74
CA VAL A 6 -12.55 0.51 -24.65
C VAL A 6 -12.70 2.01 -24.93
N ARG A 7 -13.93 2.49 -25.11
CA ARG A 7 -14.24 3.92 -25.25
C ARG A 7 -14.65 4.49 -23.89
N ARG A 8 -14.17 5.69 -23.58
CA ARG A 8 -14.61 6.47 -22.41
C ARG A 8 -15.80 7.33 -22.82
N VAL A 9 -16.84 7.37 -22.00
CA VAL A 9 -18.06 8.16 -22.24
C VAL A 9 -18.43 8.93 -20.97
N LEU A 10 -19.09 10.07 -21.14
CA LEU A 10 -19.74 10.77 -20.03
C LEU A 10 -21.10 10.13 -19.79
N VAL A 11 -21.40 9.85 -18.52
CA VAL A 11 -22.65 9.22 -18.09
C VAL A 11 -23.36 10.21 -17.18
N PRO A 12 -24.33 10.99 -17.71
CA PRO A 12 -25.03 11.98 -16.91
C PRO A 12 -25.64 11.36 -15.66
N LEU A 13 -25.67 12.14 -14.57
CA LEU A 13 -26.13 11.75 -13.23
C LEU A 13 -25.15 10.83 -12.48
N LEU A 14 -24.54 9.86 -13.16
CA LEU A 14 -23.52 9.01 -12.54
C LEU A 14 -22.24 9.79 -12.24
N ASP A 15 -21.90 10.76 -13.10
CA ASP A 15 -20.76 11.68 -12.94
C ASP A 15 -20.88 12.65 -11.76
N LEU A 16 -22.05 12.77 -11.15
CA LEU A 16 -22.28 13.55 -9.93
C LEU A 16 -21.90 12.80 -8.65
N ALA A 17 -21.76 11.47 -8.71
CA ALA A 17 -21.47 10.64 -7.54
C ALA A 17 -19.99 10.74 -7.17
N ASN A 18 -19.69 11.14 -5.94
CA ASN A 18 -18.31 11.28 -5.46
C ASN A 18 -17.62 9.93 -5.25
N HIS A 19 -16.28 9.97 -5.18
CA HIS A 19 -15.44 8.81 -4.87
C HIS A 19 -15.47 8.42 -3.39
N GLU A 20 -15.55 7.12 -3.12
CA GLU A 20 -15.24 6.51 -1.82
C GLU A 20 -14.59 5.14 -2.01
N SER A 21 -13.61 4.78 -1.17
CA SER A 21 -12.96 3.46 -1.18
C SER A 21 -13.94 2.32 -0.82
N MET A 22 -14.94 2.62 0.02
CA MET A 22 -16.04 1.73 0.36
C MET A 22 -17.36 2.34 -0.14
N PRO A 23 -17.62 2.30 -1.45
CA PRO A 23 -18.70 3.06 -2.06
C PRO A 23 -20.07 2.59 -1.59
N SER A 24 -21.06 3.49 -1.62
CA SER A 24 -22.44 3.11 -1.31
C SER A 24 -23.14 2.43 -2.48
N ALA A 25 -22.65 2.60 -3.70
CA ALA A 25 -23.23 2.04 -4.90
C ALA A 25 -22.18 1.57 -5.91
N ILE A 26 -22.56 0.59 -6.74
CA ILE A 26 -21.78 0.08 -7.86
C ILE A 26 -22.61 0.20 -9.14
N TYR A 27 -21.96 0.45 -10.27
CA TYR A 27 -22.64 0.49 -11.55
C TYR A 27 -22.30 -0.72 -12.42
N THR A 28 -23.22 -1.09 -13.29
CA THR A 28 -23.08 -2.18 -14.26
C THR A 28 -23.52 -1.70 -15.63
N PHE A 29 -22.86 -2.18 -16.69
CA PHE A 29 -23.28 -1.94 -18.06
C PHE A 29 -24.02 -3.18 -18.59
N SER A 30 -25.22 -2.98 -19.12
CA SER A 30 -25.99 -4.02 -19.80
C SER A 30 -26.19 -3.64 -21.26
N ALA A 31 -25.62 -4.41 -22.18
CA ALA A 31 -25.94 -4.33 -23.61
C ALA A 31 -27.30 -5.01 -23.82
N GLY A 32 -28.40 -4.26 -23.78
CA GLY A 32 -29.74 -4.82 -23.93
C GLY A 32 -30.09 -5.13 -25.39
N ALA A 33 -30.63 -6.33 -25.63
CA ALA A 33 -31.11 -6.76 -26.95
C ALA A 33 -32.50 -6.18 -27.35
N ALA A 34 -33.29 -5.70 -26.37
CA ALA A 34 -34.65 -5.17 -26.61
C ALA A 34 -34.85 -3.70 -26.22
N CYS A 35 -34.18 -3.23 -25.16
CA CYS A 35 -34.35 -1.85 -24.64
C CYS A 35 -33.12 -0.96 -24.86
N GLY A 36 -32.15 -1.42 -25.65
CA GLY A 36 -30.87 -0.73 -25.86
C GLY A 36 -29.87 -0.93 -24.71
N ALA A 37 -28.69 -0.36 -24.88
CA ALA A 37 -27.63 -0.38 -23.88
C ALA A 37 -27.96 0.57 -22.72
N ALA A 38 -27.75 0.12 -21.49
CA ALA A 38 -28.04 0.90 -20.30
C ALA A 38 -26.95 0.73 -19.23
N ILE A 39 -26.73 1.78 -18.45
CA ILE A 39 -25.93 1.75 -17.23
C ILE A 39 -26.88 1.75 -16.04
N ARG A 40 -26.67 0.83 -15.10
CA ARG A 40 -27.51 0.66 -13.91
C ARG A 40 -26.65 0.85 -12.67
N LEU A 41 -27.10 1.71 -11.76
CA LEU A 41 -26.47 1.95 -10.46
C LEU A 41 -27.24 1.17 -9.38
N HIS A 42 -26.53 0.39 -8.58
CA HIS A 42 -27.09 -0.48 -7.54
C HIS A 42 -26.49 -0.09 -6.20
N ALA A 43 -27.32 0.12 -5.18
CA ALA A 43 -26.84 0.29 -3.83
C ALA A 43 -26.21 -1.02 -3.31
N VAL A 44 -25.06 -0.95 -2.67
CA VAL A 44 -24.36 -2.10 -2.06
C VAL A 44 -24.48 -2.14 -0.53
N ARG A 45 -25.09 -1.11 0.05
CA ARG A 45 -25.47 -1.02 1.46
C ARG A 45 -26.79 -0.27 1.60
N CYS A 46 -27.45 -0.41 2.75
CA CYS A 46 -28.63 0.39 3.06
C CYS A 46 -28.25 1.88 3.13
N LEU A 47 -29.09 2.72 2.53
CA LEU A 47 -28.98 4.18 2.54
C LEU A 47 -30.19 4.79 3.24
N ARG A 48 -29.94 5.78 4.09
CA ARG A 48 -30.96 6.61 4.72
C ARG A 48 -31.12 7.92 3.94
N GLU A 49 -32.22 8.62 4.18
CA GLU A 49 -32.37 9.98 3.65
C GLU A 49 -31.21 10.87 4.13
N GLY A 50 -30.62 11.60 3.18
CA GLY A 50 -29.45 12.44 3.42
C GLY A 50 -28.10 11.72 3.33
N ASP A 51 -28.05 10.39 3.25
CA ASP A 51 -26.79 9.68 3.02
C ASP A 51 -26.25 9.99 1.61
N PRO A 52 -24.94 10.24 1.46
CA PRO A 52 -24.35 10.46 0.15
C PRO A 52 -24.34 9.17 -0.68
N VAL A 53 -24.65 9.31 -1.97
CA VAL A 53 -24.44 8.25 -2.96
C VAL A 53 -23.01 8.38 -3.51
N THR A 54 -22.16 7.41 -3.19
CA THR A 54 -20.76 7.36 -3.60
C THR A 54 -20.47 6.13 -4.46
N ILE A 55 -19.50 6.27 -5.37
CA ILE A 55 -18.98 5.21 -6.25
C ILE A 55 -17.46 5.09 -6.10
N THR A 56 -16.87 4.03 -6.65
CA THR A 56 -15.40 3.97 -6.78
C THR A 56 -14.98 4.49 -8.16
N TYR A 57 -13.97 5.36 -8.17
CA TYR A 57 -13.32 5.82 -9.42
C TYR A 57 -12.19 4.86 -9.84
N GLY A 58 -11.91 3.84 -9.02
CA GLY A 58 -10.82 2.89 -9.21
C GLY A 58 -9.83 2.88 -8.05
N GLU A 59 -8.86 1.97 -8.14
CA GLU A 59 -7.78 1.80 -7.17
C GLU A 59 -6.60 2.69 -7.57
N HIS A 60 -6.60 3.93 -7.06
CA HIS A 60 -5.66 4.97 -7.48
C HIS A 60 -4.95 5.61 -6.29
N SER A 61 -3.69 6.01 -6.46
CA SER A 61 -2.95 6.76 -5.44
C SER A 61 -3.51 8.18 -5.29
N SER A 62 -3.22 8.82 -4.17
CA SER A 62 -3.59 10.21 -3.90
C SER A 62 -2.95 11.18 -4.89
N ALA A 63 -1.73 10.88 -5.37
CA ALA A 63 -1.10 11.62 -6.45
C ALA A 63 -1.92 11.53 -7.76
N HIS A 64 -2.46 10.35 -8.07
CA HIS A 64 -3.36 10.19 -9.22
C HIS A 64 -4.67 10.97 -9.02
N PHE A 65 -5.29 10.89 -7.85
CA PHE A 65 -6.49 11.68 -7.54
C PHE A 65 -6.27 13.18 -7.66
N ALA A 66 -5.14 13.69 -7.14
CA ALA A 66 -4.79 15.09 -7.25
C ALA A 66 -4.63 15.53 -8.71
N ASN A 67 -3.93 14.73 -9.51
CA ASN A 67 -3.63 15.06 -10.90
C ASN A 67 -4.84 14.98 -11.84
N TYR A 68 -5.71 13.98 -11.68
CA TYR A 68 -6.79 13.71 -12.63
C TYR A 68 -8.18 14.13 -12.15
N TYR A 69 -8.39 14.25 -10.84
CA TYR A 69 -9.70 14.55 -10.26
C TYR A 69 -9.70 15.81 -9.38
N GLY A 70 -8.54 16.41 -9.11
CA GLY A 70 -8.44 17.67 -8.39
C GLY A 70 -8.75 17.59 -6.88
N PHE A 71 -8.71 16.40 -6.29
CA PHE A 71 -8.87 16.19 -4.84
C PHE A 71 -7.93 15.10 -4.33
N VAL A 72 -7.76 15.00 -3.00
CA VAL A 72 -7.01 13.92 -2.35
C VAL A 72 -7.92 13.23 -1.35
N PRO A 73 -8.19 11.91 -1.48
CA PRO A 73 -8.98 11.18 -0.49
C PRO A 73 -8.30 11.24 0.88
N ARG A 74 -9.10 11.36 1.95
CA ARG A 74 -8.56 11.48 3.31
C ARG A 74 -7.83 10.22 3.77
N ASP A 75 -8.42 9.05 3.49
CA ASP A 75 -7.96 7.74 3.93
C ASP A 75 -7.87 6.80 2.71
N ASN A 76 -6.89 7.04 1.83
CA ASN A 76 -6.70 6.27 0.61
C ASN A 76 -5.94 4.95 0.89
N PRO A 77 -6.58 3.77 0.80
CA PRO A 77 -5.91 2.49 1.04
C PRO A 77 -4.94 2.10 -0.08
N TYR A 78 -5.01 2.79 -1.22
CA TYR A 78 -4.17 2.54 -2.40
C TYR A 78 -2.95 3.45 -2.45
N ASP A 79 -2.76 4.33 -1.47
CA ASP A 79 -1.53 5.08 -1.34
C ASP A 79 -0.35 4.17 -1.02
N ALA A 80 0.77 4.52 -1.63
CA ALA A 80 2.05 3.88 -1.42
C ALA A 80 3.17 4.92 -1.47
N PHE A 81 4.21 4.67 -0.70
CA PHE A 81 5.50 5.34 -0.89
C PHE A 81 6.54 4.30 -1.30
N CYS A 82 7.42 4.67 -2.21
CA CYS A 82 8.45 3.75 -2.70
C CYS A 82 9.68 3.83 -1.80
N VAL A 83 10.16 2.68 -1.34
CA VAL A 83 11.42 2.54 -0.60
C VAL A 83 12.37 1.57 -1.28
N THR A 84 13.65 1.72 -1.05
CA THR A 84 14.65 0.68 -1.32
C THR A 84 14.92 -0.12 -0.05
N THR A 85 15.47 -1.33 -0.19
CA THR A 85 15.91 -2.14 0.95
C THR A 85 16.87 -1.35 1.84
N ALA A 86 17.81 -0.61 1.24
CA ALA A 86 18.77 0.22 1.97
C ALA A 86 18.11 1.31 2.82
N GLN A 87 17.06 1.96 2.31
CA GLN A 87 16.29 2.94 3.08
C GLN A 87 15.59 2.30 4.29
N VAL A 88 15.09 1.08 4.15
CA VAL A 88 14.51 0.32 5.28
C VAL A 88 15.59 -0.02 6.31
N VAL A 89 16.76 -0.49 5.88
CA VAL A 89 17.89 -0.77 6.79
C VAL A 89 18.30 0.49 7.56
N HIS A 90 18.48 1.61 6.86
CA HIS A 90 18.82 2.89 7.49
C HIS A 90 17.76 3.40 8.47
N ALA A 91 16.48 3.19 8.16
CA ALA A 91 15.37 3.65 8.96
C ALA A 91 15.07 2.75 10.17
N ALA A 92 15.70 1.58 10.25
CA ALA A 92 15.48 0.58 11.30
C ALA A 92 16.76 0.08 11.97
N PRO A 93 17.60 0.98 12.52
CA PRO A 93 18.89 0.61 13.08
C PRO A 93 18.78 -0.40 14.23
N THR A 94 17.68 -0.41 15.00
CA THR A 94 17.56 -1.35 16.13
C THR A 94 17.31 -2.79 15.67
N ALA A 95 16.69 -2.99 14.51
CA ALA A 95 16.50 -4.32 13.94
C ALA A 95 17.81 -4.92 13.37
N PHE A 96 18.75 -4.06 12.97
CA PHE A 96 20.03 -4.46 12.38
C PHE A 96 21.22 -4.43 13.36
N GLU A 97 21.02 -3.90 14.58
CA GLU A 97 22.06 -3.75 15.61
C GLU A 97 23.31 -3.04 15.06
N SER A 98 24.50 -3.37 15.56
CA SER A 98 25.80 -2.78 15.15
C SER A 98 26.22 -3.12 13.72
N ASP A 99 25.49 -4.00 13.03
CA ASP A 99 25.88 -4.56 11.73
C ASP A 99 25.15 -3.92 10.54
N CYS A 100 24.58 -2.73 10.73
CA CYS A 100 23.94 -1.96 9.66
C CYS A 100 24.89 -1.78 8.46
N GLU A 101 26.18 -1.51 8.69
CA GLU A 101 27.16 -1.32 7.62
C GLU A 101 27.38 -2.59 6.79
N ALA A 102 27.46 -3.75 7.44
CA ALA A 102 27.61 -5.03 6.75
C ALA A 102 26.37 -5.37 5.91
N ALA A 103 25.18 -5.11 6.46
CA ALA A 103 23.92 -5.30 5.73
C ALA A 103 23.88 -4.38 4.50
N LEU A 104 24.20 -3.09 4.65
CA LEU A 104 24.23 -2.12 3.55
C LEU A 104 25.26 -2.49 2.48
N ALA A 105 26.43 -2.99 2.86
CA ALA A 105 27.47 -3.42 1.93
C ALA A 105 27.07 -4.63 1.07
N SER A 106 26.11 -5.43 1.54
CA SER A 106 25.56 -6.57 0.79
C SER A 106 24.46 -6.19 -0.21
N LEU A 107 23.93 -4.97 -0.11
CA LEU A 107 22.83 -4.51 -0.95
C LEU A 107 23.34 -3.99 -2.30
N PRO A 108 22.52 -4.09 -3.36
CA PRO A 108 22.84 -3.50 -4.65
C PRO A 108 22.98 -1.98 -4.53
N GLU A 109 23.86 -1.42 -5.37
CA GLU A 109 24.09 0.01 -5.49
C GLU A 109 22.77 0.81 -5.66
N PRO A 110 22.63 2.03 -5.11
CA PRO A 110 21.37 2.78 -5.11
C PRO A 110 20.75 3.01 -6.50
N LYS A 111 21.59 3.08 -7.55
CA LYS A 111 21.14 3.23 -8.94
C LYS A 111 20.50 1.96 -9.53
N GLN A 112 20.81 0.81 -8.96
CA GLN A 112 20.30 -0.50 -9.34
C GLN A 112 19.27 -1.03 -8.33
N ALA A 113 19.11 -0.35 -7.19
CA ALA A 113 18.20 -0.77 -6.14
C ALA A 113 16.75 -0.80 -6.64
N GLU A 114 16.12 -1.96 -6.49
CA GLU A 114 14.69 -2.11 -6.72
C GLU A 114 13.91 -1.22 -5.73
N ARG A 115 12.86 -0.59 -6.25
CA ARG A 115 11.96 0.24 -5.46
C ARG A 115 10.70 -0.54 -5.15
N HIS A 116 10.42 -0.70 -3.87
CA HIS A 116 9.31 -1.45 -3.36
C HIS A 116 8.21 -0.50 -2.87
N PRO A 117 6.96 -0.66 -3.33
CA PRO A 117 5.85 0.15 -2.83
C PRO A 117 5.46 -0.32 -1.43
N LEU A 118 5.70 0.52 -0.42
CA LEU A 118 5.13 0.35 0.91
C LEU A 118 3.72 0.96 0.92
N LYS A 119 2.73 0.06 0.91
CA LYS A 119 1.31 0.39 1.01
C LYS A 119 0.87 0.36 2.47
N ALA A 120 -0.30 0.94 2.76
CA ALA A 120 -0.91 0.77 4.08
C ALA A 120 -1.30 -0.67 4.43
N ALA A 121 -1.38 -1.52 3.42
CA ALA A 121 -1.54 -2.96 3.56
C ALA A 121 -0.19 -3.67 3.85
N ALA A 122 -0.09 -4.95 3.50
CA ALA A 122 1.14 -5.71 3.65
C ALA A 122 2.26 -5.18 2.72
N PRO A 123 3.53 -5.19 3.18
CA PRO A 123 4.68 -4.91 2.34
C PRO A 123 4.80 -5.99 1.24
N PRO A 124 5.39 -5.65 0.08
CA PRO A 124 5.57 -6.60 -1.00
C PRO A 124 6.51 -7.72 -0.55
N THR A 125 6.21 -8.97 -0.94
CA THR A 125 7.04 -10.13 -0.59
C THR A 125 8.48 -9.98 -1.06
N SER A 126 8.72 -9.33 -2.21
CA SER A 126 10.09 -9.08 -2.69
C SER A 126 10.91 -8.22 -1.74
N LEU A 127 10.30 -7.26 -1.05
CA LEU A 127 10.99 -6.46 -0.03
C LEU A 127 11.28 -7.30 1.22
N ILE A 128 10.34 -8.14 1.63
CA ILE A 128 10.53 -9.05 2.77
C ILE A 128 11.67 -10.02 2.48
N ASP A 129 11.70 -10.63 1.31
CA ASP A 129 12.76 -11.56 0.88
C ASP A 129 14.11 -10.84 0.81
N ALA A 130 14.18 -9.63 0.24
CA ALA A 130 15.40 -8.85 0.20
C ALA A 130 15.94 -8.49 1.60
N LEU A 131 15.05 -8.22 2.55
CA LEU A 131 15.44 -7.97 3.95
C LEU A 131 15.91 -9.24 4.65
N ILE A 132 15.25 -10.38 4.40
CA ILE A 132 15.69 -11.68 4.93
C ILE A 132 17.08 -12.02 4.42
N ASP A 133 17.35 -11.82 3.14
CA ASP A 133 18.66 -12.09 2.54
C ASP A 133 19.74 -11.16 3.11
N ALA A 134 19.44 -9.87 3.28
CA ALA A 134 20.35 -8.91 3.92
C ALA A 134 20.66 -9.28 5.38
N LEU A 135 19.67 -9.78 6.13
CA LEU A 135 19.83 -10.24 7.52
C LEU A 135 20.59 -11.58 7.60
N ALA A 136 20.34 -12.50 6.68
CA ALA A 136 21.04 -13.79 6.62
C ALA A 136 22.52 -13.61 6.24
N ALA A 137 22.84 -12.60 5.42
CA ALA A 137 24.22 -12.27 5.07
C ALA A 137 25.06 -11.82 6.28
N ARG A 138 24.44 -11.21 7.30
CA ARG A 138 25.09 -10.82 8.56
C ARG A 138 25.44 -12.01 9.44
N SER A 139 24.54 -12.98 9.54
CA SER A 139 24.68 -14.11 10.45
C SER A 139 24.27 -15.42 9.74
N PRO A 140 25.22 -16.10 9.07
CA PRO A 140 24.95 -17.35 8.38
C PRO A 140 24.42 -18.48 9.29
N SER A 141 24.65 -18.35 10.60
CA SER A 141 24.14 -19.26 11.64
C SER A 141 22.70 -18.98 12.06
N GLU A 142 22.13 -17.83 11.68
CA GLU A 142 20.78 -17.44 12.08
C GLU A 142 19.74 -18.24 11.29
N THR A 143 18.75 -18.79 11.99
CA THR A 143 17.68 -19.53 11.34
C THR A 143 16.80 -18.60 10.49
N ARG A 144 16.27 -19.10 9.36
CA ARG A 144 15.36 -18.32 8.51
C ARG A 144 14.18 -17.71 9.28
N GLY A 145 13.67 -18.41 10.31
CA GLY A 145 12.59 -17.88 11.15
C GLY A 145 13.00 -16.64 11.96
N ALA A 146 14.24 -16.60 12.48
CA ALA A 146 14.77 -15.43 13.17
C ALA A 146 15.00 -14.25 12.21
N ALA A 147 15.51 -14.52 11.01
CA ALA A 147 15.68 -13.50 9.96
C ALA A 147 14.32 -12.91 9.50
N VAL A 148 13.28 -13.73 9.34
CA VAL A 148 11.91 -13.25 9.06
C VAL A 148 11.41 -12.34 10.17
N ALA A 149 11.55 -12.75 11.43
CA ALA A 149 11.10 -11.94 12.56
C ALA A 149 11.86 -10.61 12.65
N ALA A 150 13.16 -10.60 12.34
CA ALA A 150 13.98 -9.38 12.27
C ALA A 150 13.56 -8.48 11.10
N ALA A 151 13.30 -9.03 9.90
CA ALA A 151 12.82 -8.28 8.74
C ALA A 151 11.48 -7.58 9.04
N VAL A 152 10.58 -8.28 9.74
CA VAL A 152 9.30 -7.71 10.18
C VAL A 152 9.50 -6.56 11.16
N ARG A 153 10.36 -6.74 12.18
CA ARG A 153 10.67 -5.67 13.12
C ARG A 153 11.27 -4.46 12.41
N ALA A 154 12.17 -4.69 11.46
CA ALA A 154 12.77 -3.64 10.64
C ALA A 154 11.70 -2.85 9.88
N LEU A 155 10.75 -3.52 9.24
CA LEU A 155 9.66 -2.84 8.52
C LEU A 155 8.77 -2.02 9.45
N VAL A 156 8.42 -2.54 10.62
CA VAL A 156 7.58 -1.83 11.61
C VAL A 156 8.31 -0.59 12.16
N GLU A 157 9.60 -0.71 12.43
CA GLU A 157 10.45 0.40 12.88
C GLU A 157 10.59 1.44 11.76
N ALA A 158 10.97 1.01 10.55
CA ALA A 158 11.15 1.87 9.39
C ALA A 158 9.88 2.64 9.03
N CYS A 159 8.70 2.01 9.06
CA CYS A 159 7.43 2.72 8.83
C CYS A 159 7.22 3.85 9.86
N GLY A 160 7.56 3.62 11.14
CA GLY A 160 7.46 4.66 12.16
C GLY A 160 8.47 5.80 11.96
N THR A 161 9.70 5.47 11.60
CA THR A 161 10.76 6.46 11.32
C THR A 161 10.43 7.29 10.08
N LEU A 162 10.00 6.66 8.99
CA LEU A 162 9.66 7.32 7.73
C LEU A 162 8.41 8.19 7.87
N GLU A 163 7.41 7.76 8.65
CA GLU A 163 6.26 8.60 8.99
C GLU A 163 6.71 9.89 9.69
N ASN A 164 7.57 9.77 10.72
CA ASN A 164 8.08 10.93 11.44
C ASN A 164 8.87 11.88 10.52
N GLN A 165 9.71 11.35 9.62
CA GLN A 165 10.46 12.16 8.65
C GLN A 165 9.53 12.90 7.68
N LEU A 166 8.49 12.23 7.18
CA LEU A 166 7.48 12.83 6.30
C LEU A 166 6.65 13.91 6.99
N LEU A 167 6.37 13.74 8.29
CA LEU A 167 5.65 14.72 9.10
C LEU A 167 6.52 15.93 9.46
N CYS A 168 7.81 15.71 9.76
CA CYS A 168 8.76 16.75 10.15
C CYS A 168 9.32 17.56 8.97
N GLY A 169 9.09 17.14 7.72
CA GLY A 169 9.46 17.89 6.53
C GLY A 169 10.97 18.02 6.31
N SER A 170 11.78 17.05 6.75
CA SER A 170 13.21 17.06 6.45
C SER A 170 13.40 16.97 4.93
N GLU A 171 14.23 17.86 4.38
CA GLU A 171 14.50 18.08 2.94
C GLU A 171 15.20 16.90 2.22
N THR A 172 15.01 15.67 2.68
CA THR A 172 15.31 14.50 1.86
C THR A 172 14.35 14.49 0.67
N GLU A 173 14.90 14.45 -0.56
CA GLU A 173 14.20 14.35 -1.85
C GLU A 173 13.35 13.06 -1.98
N VAL A 174 12.41 12.85 -1.06
CA VAL A 174 11.40 11.82 -1.17
C VAL A 174 10.16 12.53 -1.73
N SER A 175 9.95 12.39 -3.04
CA SER A 175 8.71 12.84 -3.70
C SER A 175 7.53 12.03 -3.14
N VAL A 176 6.88 12.53 -2.08
CA VAL A 176 5.78 11.84 -1.40
C VAL A 176 4.63 12.79 -1.14
N SER A 177 3.44 12.41 -1.61
CA SER A 177 2.18 12.99 -1.14
C SER A 177 1.90 12.52 0.28
N ARG A 178 1.77 13.44 1.23
CA ARG A 178 1.59 13.17 2.68
C ARG A 178 0.39 12.22 2.94
N PRO A 179 0.59 10.97 3.39
CA PRO A 179 -0.50 10.13 3.88
C PRO A 179 -0.84 10.49 5.33
N LYS A 180 -2.13 10.59 5.66
CA LYS A 180 -2.58 11.15 6.95
C LYS A 180 -2.65 10.18 8.13
N ARG A 181 -2.46 8.87 7.97
CA ARG A 181 -2.44 7.90 9.08
C ARG A 181 -1.67 6.62 8.75
N LEU A 182 -0.46 6.40 9.29
CA LEU A 182 0.20 5.09 9.24
C LEU A 182 -0.04 4.21 10.49
N ASP A 183 -0.77 4.67 11.52
CA ASP A 183 -1.10 3.85 12.70
C ASP A 183 -1.84 2.53 12.36
N LEU A 184 -2.66 2.54 11.30
CA LEU A 184 -3.33 1.33 10.79
C LEU A 184 -2.35 0.34 10.14
N GLN A 185 -1.21 0.81 9.62
CA GLN A 185 -0.21 -0.04 8.97
C GLN A 185 0.44 -0.99 9.95
N ARG A 186 0.76 -0.52 11.18
CA ARG A 186 1.37 -1.36 12.21
C ARG A 186 0.51 -2.57 12.55
N ALA A 187 -0.80 -2.37 12.71
CA ALA A 187 -1.74 -3.46 12.98
C ALA A 187 -1.95 -4.36 11.75
N HIS A 188 -2.01 -3.81 10.54
CA HIS A 188 -2.25 -4.56 9.31
C HIS A 188 -1.04 -5.39 8.85
N ILE A 189 0.17 -4.89 9.07
CA ILE A 189 1.43 -5.62 8.88
C ILE A 189 1.44 -6.83 9.83
N LEU A 190 1.20 -6.61 11.13
CA LEU A 190 1.13 -7.68 12.12
C LEU A 190 0.07 -8.74 11.73
N PHE A 191 -1.12 -8.30 11.30
CA PHE A 191 -2.23 -9.19 10.94
C PHE A 191 -1.98 -9.97 9.63
N SER A 192 -1.39 -9.34 8.61
CA SER A 192 -1.02 -10.02 7.36
C SER A 192 0.05 -11.07 7.59
N LEU A 193 1.02 -10.79 8.47
CA LEU A 193 2.08 -11.73 8.81
C LEU A 193 1.56 -12.94 9.60
N LEU A 194 0.59 -12.73 10.50
CA LEU A 194 -0.13 -13.81 11.17
C LEU A 194 -0.90 -14.69 10.17
N ARG A 195 -1.54 -14.07 9.17
CA ARG A 195 -2.31 -14.79 8.13
C ARG A 195 -1.42 -15.64 7.20
N HIS A 196 -0.18 -15.21 6.95
CA HIS A 196 0.78 -15.95 6.11
C HIS A 196 1.60 -17.01 6.86
N GLY A 197 1.28 -17.29 8.12
CA GLY A 197 1.94 -18.35 8.90
C GLY A 197 3.40 -18.04 9.25
N LEU A 198 3.79 -16.75 9.20
CA LEU A 198 5.16 -16.31 9.48
C LEU A 198 5.44 -16.13 10.98
N PHE A 199 4.45 -16.38 11.83
CA PHE A 199 4.63 -16.58 13.27
C PHE A 199 4.42 -18.06 13.61
N PRO A 200 5.47 -18.81 14.02
CA PRO A 200 5.24 -20.03 14.77
C PRO A 200 4.54 -19.67 16.08
N SER A 201 3.65 -20.55 16.56
CA SER A 201 2.85 -20.41 17.78
C SER A 201 3.69 -19.97 18.99
N CYS A 202 3.79 -18.67 19.24
CA CYS A 202 4.47 -18.08 20.40
C CYS A 202 3.53 -17.19 21.22
N PHE A 203 2.21 -17.43 21.17
CA PHE A 203 1.29 -16.90 22.16
C PHE A 203 1.03 -17.99 23.20
N PRO A 204 1.42 -17.80 24.47
CA PRO A 204 0.98 -18.70 25.53
C PRO A 204 -0.54 -18.57 25.67
N SER A 205 -1.21 -19.72 25.72
CA SER A 205 -2.63 -19.86 26.06
C SER A 205 -2.95 -19.32 27.44
#